data_AF-A0A6S6PJK6-F1
#
_entry.id   AF-A0A6S6PJK6-F1
#
_cell.length_a   1.000
_cell.length_b   1.000
_cell.length_c   1.000
_cell.angle_alpha   90.00
_cell.angle_beta   90.00
_cell.angle_gamma   90.00
#
_symmetry.space_group_name_H-M   'P 1'
#
loop_
_entity.id
_entity.type
_entity.pdbx_description
1 polymer ?
#
loop_
_entity_poly.entity_id
_entity_poly.type
_entity_poly.pdbx_seq_one_letter_code
_entity_poly.pdbx_strand_id
1 'polypeptide(L)'
;MEAVLVSINGVLSVQSGYAGGRTENPTYKEVCSGLTGHAEVVEVTFDPAVISYAQLLRIFFTLHDPTTLNRQGNDRGTQYRSVIFWTSEEQRETAEAVKQEIEQSGLWDAPLVTQIEPLTKFWPAEAEHDDYFSRNPDNGYCQVVVAPKLVKMRKIFASLQKF
;
A
#
# COMPACT_ATOMS: atom_id res chain seq x y z
N MET A 1 6.53 -3.12 0.47
CA MET A 1 5.46 -2.65 -0.46
C MET A 1 6.08 -1.87 -1.62
N GLU A 2 6.93 -0.88 -1.33
CA GLU A 2 7.70 -0.07 -2.29
C GLU A 2 8.29 -0.85 -3.48
N ALA A 3 9.13 -1.86 -3.22
CA ALA A 3 9.82 -2.64 -4.25
C ALA A 3 8.91 -3.20 -5.36
N VAL A 4 7.70 -3.62 -4.99
CA VAL A 4 6.75 -4.17 -5.97
C VAL A 4 6.12 -3.04 -6.79
N LEU A 5 5.82 -1.90 -6.15
CA LEU A 5 5.22 -0.74 -6.80
C LEU A 5 6.15 -0.10 -7.83
N VAL A 6 7.45 0.00 -7.54
CA VAL A 6 8.45 0.54 -8.48
C VAL A 6 8.55 -0.30 -9.76
N SER A 7 8.27 -1.60 -9.69
CA SER A 7 8.33 -2.49 -10.86
C SER A 7 7.10 -2.43 -11.77
N ILE A 8 6.05 -1.70 -11.39
CA ILE A 8 4.78 -1.66 -12.13
C ILE A 8 4.86 -0.65 -13.26
N ASN A 9 4.54 -1.10 -14.47
CA ASN A 9 4.43 -0.21 -15.63
C ASN A 9 3.38 0.88 -15.40
N GLY A 10 3.76 2.14 -15.62
CA GLY A 10 2.93 3.31 -15.34
C GLY A 10 3.16 3.94 -13.96
N VAL A 11 3.87 3.28 -13.04
CA VAL A 11 4.35 3.94 -11.82
C VAL A 11 5.59 4.77 -12.17
N LEU A 12 5.57 6.05 -11.81
CA LEU A 12 6.61 7.03 -12.11
C LEU A 12 7.58 7.20 -10.93
N SER A 13 7.05 7.21 -9.71
CA SER A 13 7.87 7.25 -8.49
C SER A 13 7.11 6.63 -7.32
N VAL A 14 7.88 6.14 -6.35
CA VAL A 14 7.38 5.67 -5.05
C VAL A 14 8.28 6.27 -3.98
N GLN A 15 7.70 6.87 -2.95
CA GLN A 15 8.43 7.47 -1.85
C GLN A 15 7.89 6.96 -0.51
N SER A 16 8.77 6.45 0.36
CA SER A 16 8.40 6.02 1.70
C SER A 16 8.23 7.22 2.64
N GLY A 17 7.29 7.11 3.58
CA GLY A 17 7.04 8.17 4.55
C GLY A 17 5.99 7.84 5.60
N TYR A 18 5.52 8.89 6.27
CA TYR A 18 4.63 8.82 7.41
C TYR A 18 3.40 9.72 7.20
N ALA A 19 2.21 9.21 7.48
CA ALA A 19 0.97 9.98 7.34
C ALA A 19 -0.13 9.57 8.34
N GLY A 20 -1.10 10.45 8.54
CA GLY A 20 -2.30 10.21 9.37
C GLY A 20 -2.07 10.28 10.89
N GLY A 21 -0.89 10.70 11.33
CA GLY A 21 -0.59 10.98 12.74
C GLY A 21 -0.76 12.45 13.13
N ARG A 22 -0.41 12.75 14.38
CA ARG A 22 -0.61 14.07 15.00
C ARG A 22 0.67 14.88 15.19
N THR A 23 1.83 14.20 15.19
CA THR A 23 3.13 14.85 15.39
C THR A 23 3.62 15.46 14.09
N GLU A 24 4.14 16.69 14.14
CA GLU A 24 4.80 17.32 13.00
C GLU A 24 6.25 16.85 12.86
N ASN A 25 6.71 16.69 11.61
CA ASN A 25 8.06 16.27 11.26
C ASN A 25 8.55 15.04 12.05
N PRO A 26 7.78 13.92 12.03
CA PRO A 26 8.09 12.75 12.83
C PRO A 26 9.37 12.07 12.33
N THR A 27 10.18 11.59 13.26
CA THR A 27 11.31 10.69 12.96
C THR A 27 10.88 9.23 12.98
N TYR A 28 11.63 8.35 12.31
CA TYR A 28 11.38 6.91 12.33
C TYR A 28 11.23 6.36 13.76
N LYS A 29 12.11 6.77 14.68
CA LYS A 29 12.08 6.33 16.09
C LYS A 29 10.77 6.71 16.79
N GLU A 30 10.25 7.90 16.52
CA GLU A 30 8.99 8.35 17.10
C GLU A 30 7.82 7.58 16.51
N VAL A 31 7.82 7.31 15.21
CA VAL A 31 6.77 6.48 14.57
C VAL A 31 6.80 5.04 15.09
N CYS A 32 7.98 4.43 15.22
CA CYS A 32 8.13 3.08 15.78
C CYS A 32 7.67 2.96 17.23
N SER A 33 7.65 4.07 18.00
CA SER A 33 7.08 4.07 19.35
C SER A 33 5.56 3.82 19.36
N GLY A 34 4.89 4.04 18.22
CA GLY A 34 3.44 3.96 18.07
C GLY A 34 2.67 5.15 18.64
N LEU A 35 3.36 6.12 19.26
CA LEU A 35 2.72 7.24 19.99
C LEU A 35 2.32 8.41 19.08
N THR A 36 2.91 8.53 17.89
CA THR A 36 2.64 9.66 16.98
C THR A 36 1.32 9.51 16.22
N GLY A 37 0.79 8.29 16.13
CA GLY A 37 -0.39 7.94 15.34
C GLY A 37 -0.13 7.83 13.83
N HIS A 38 1.08 8.12 13.35
CA HIS A 38 1.41 7.97 11.94
C HIS A 38 1.39 6.50 11.52
N ALA A 39 0.91 6.23 10.31
CA ALA A 39 1.15 5.00 9.58
C ALA A 39 2.44 5.14 8.77
N GLU A 40 3.20 4.06 8.65
CA GLU A 40 4.17 3.90 7.57
C GLU A 40 3.41 3.73 6.26
N VAL A 41 3.71 4.59 5.29
CA VAL A 41 3.02 4.66 4.00
C VAL A 41 4.00 4.82 2.86
N VAL A 42 3.49 4.63 1.65
CA VAL A 42 4.19 4.96 0.40
C VAL A 42 3.34 5.95 -0.39
N GLU A 43 3.94 7.06 -0.79
CA GLU A 43 3.37 7.96 -1.81
C GLU A 43 3.71 7.39 -3.19
N VAL A 44 2.72 7.29 -4.07
CA VAL A 44 2.88 6.72 -5.41
C VAL A 44 2.47 7.75 -6.45
N THR A 45 3.41 8.15 -7.29
CA THR A 45 3.11 8.94 -8.50
C THR A 45 3.01 7.99 -9.69
N PHE A 46 1.96 8.13 -10.49
CA PHE A 46 1.69 7.23 -11.62
C PHE A 46 1.11 7.99 -12.81
N ASP A 47 1.25 7.40 -14.00
CA ASP A 47 0.63 7.88 -15.24
C ASP A 47 -0.77 7.25 -15.40
N PRO A 48 -1.85 8.04 -15.26
CA PRO A 48 -3.22 7.54 -15.37
C PRO A 48 -3.57 7.04 -16.79
N ALA A 49 -2.78 7.39 -17.81
CA ALA A 49 -2.95 6.86 -19.17
C ALA A 49 -2.44 5.40 -19.30
N VAL A 50 -1.56 4.97 -18.40
CA VAL A 50 -0.96 3.63 -18.41
C VAL A 50 -1.58 2.73 -17.34
N ILE A 51 -1.80 3.26 -16.14
CA ILE A 51 -2.40 2.53 -15.02
C ILE A 51 -3.43 3.38 -14.28
N SER A 52 -4.63 2.84 -14.09
CA SER A 52 -5.68 3.53 -13.32
C SER A 52 -5.45 3.43 -11.82
N TYR A 53 -5.97 4.41 -11.08
CA TYR A 53 -5.97 4.38 -9.61
C TYR A 53 -6.65 3.10 -9.06
N ALA A 54 -7.76 2.68 -9.65
CA ALA A 54 -8.44 1.44 -9.26
C ALA A 54 -7.56 0.19 -9.43
N GLN A 55 -6.73 0.11 -10.48
CA GLN A 55 -5.78 -0.98 -10.65
C GLN A 55 -4.68 -0.95 -9.58
N LEU A 56 -4.17 0.23 -9.24
CA LEU A 56 -3.20 0.37 -8.14
C LEU A 56 -3.78 -0.09 -6.80
N LEU A 57 -5.05 0.25 -6.51
CA LEU A 57 -5.71 -0.18 -5.28
C LEU A 57 -5.95 -1.70 -5.23
N ARG A 58 -6.34 -2.30 -6.36
CA ARG A 58 -6.44 -3.77 -6.47
C ARG A 58 -5.09 -4.43 -6.20
N ILE A 59 -4.00 -3.87 -6.71
CA ILE A 59 -2.64 -4.34 -6.41
C ILE A 59 -2.37 -4.19 -4.91
N PHE A 60 -2.62 -3.01 -4.33
CA PHE A 60 -2.46 -2.74 -2.90
C PHE A 60 -3.13 -3.83 -2.04
N PHE A 61 -4.40 -4.15 -2.27
CA PHE A 61 -5.13 -5.20 -1.52
C PHE A 61 -4.57 -6.62 -1.66
N THR A 62 -3.59 -6.85 -2.54
CA THR A 62 -2.88 -8.12 -2.68
C THR A 62 -1.49 -8.11 -2.06
N LEU A 63 -0.87 -6.94 -1.88
CA LEU A 63 0.51 -6.85 -1.41
C LEU A 63 0.64 -7.20 0.08
N HIS A 64 -0.38 -6.91 0.88
CA HIS A 64 -0.40 -7.12 2.33
C HIS A 64 -1.66 -7.89 2.76
N ASP A 65 -1.85 -8.12 4.06
CA ASP A 65 -3.07 -8.68 4.63
C ASP A 65 -3.99 -7.53 5.11
N PRO A 66 -5.02 -7.15 4.34
CA PRO A 66 -5.91 -6.05 4.67
C PRO A 66 -6.97 -6.40 5.73
N THR A 67 -6.95 -7.60 6.30
CA THR A 67 -7.89 -8.07 7.34
C THR A 67 -7.32 -7.98 8.75
N THR A 68 -6.00 -7.76 8.89
CA THR A 68 -5.34 -7.68 10.18
C THR A 68 -5.21 -6.24 10.69
N LEU A 69 -5.93 -5.94 11.77
CA LEU A 69 -5.90 -4.61 12.38
C LEU A 69 -4.55 -4.33 13.04
N ASN A 70 -3.95 -3.18 12.72
CA ASN A 70 -2.68 -2.68 13.30
C ASN A 70 -1.54 -3.73 13.27
N ARG A 71 -1.47 -4.51 12.19
CA ARG A 71 -0.49 -5.59 12.05
C ARG A 71 -0.30 -5.98 10.60
N GLN A 72 0.93 -6.27 10.20
CA GLN A 72 1.28 -6.98 8.96
C GLN A 72 2.27 -8.11 9.27
N GLY A 73 1.81 -9.36 9.18
CA GLY A 73 2.64 -10.51 9.58
C GLY A 73 3.10 -10.42 11.04
N ASN A 74 4.41 -10.34 11.25
CA ASN A 74 5.02 -10.20 12.58
C ASN A 74 5.10 -8.76 13.06
N ASP A 75 4.95 -7.78 12.18
CA ASP A 75 5.05 -6.35 12.49
C ASP A 75 3.74 -5.88 13.11
N ARG A 76 3.79 -5.44 14.37
CA ARG A 76 2.61 -5.08 15.18
C ARG A 76 2.69 -3.64 15.65
N GLY A 77 1.59 -2.93 15.47
CA GLY A 77 1.47 -1.53 15.87
C GLY A 77 0.58 -0.73 14.92
N THR A 78 0.07 0.40 15.40
CA THR A 78 -0.78 1.32 14.64
C THR A 78 -0.06 1.91 13.42
N GLN A 79 1.27 1.91 13.44
CA GLN A 79 2.10 2.32 12.32
C GLN A 79 2.05 1.33 11.13
N TYR A 80 1.68 0.07 11.36
CA TYR A 80 1.54 -0.96 10.32
C TYR A 80 0.08 -1.23 9.93
N ARG A 81 -0.83 -0.31 10.26
CA ARG A 81 -2.24 -0.45 9.90
C ARG A 81 -2.42 -0.31 8.38
N SER A 82 -3.40 -1.04 7.84
CA SER A 82 -3.81 -0.85 6.45
C SER A 82 -4.63 0.42 6.30
N VAL A 83 -4.18 1.36 5.47
CA VAL A 83 -4.85 2.63 5.21
C VAL A 83 -4.59 3.11 3.79
N ILE A 84 -5.61 3.72 3.18
CA ILE A 84 -5.54 4.46 1.93
C ILE A 84 -5.82 5.93 2.25
N PHE A 85 -4.84 6.79 1.97
CA PHE A 85 -5.01 8.24 2.07
C PHE A 85 -5.36 8.83 0.71
N TRP A 86 -6.51 9.50 0.62
CA TRP A 86 -6.98 10.13 -0.63
C TRP A 86 -6.74 11.64 -0.63
N THR A 87 -6.52 12.21 -1.80
CA THR A 87 -6.32 13.66 -2.00
C THR A 87 -7.47 14.33 -2.79
N SER A 88 -8.39 13.54 -3.33
CA SER A 88 -9.61 14.01 -3.99
C SER A 88 -10.81 13.11 -3.66
N GLU A 89 -12.01 13.66 -3.85
CA GLU A 89 -13.26 12.91 -3.65
C GLU A 89 -13.39 11.73 -4.62
N GLU A 90 -12.94 11.88 -5.87
CA GLU A 90 -12.90 10.81 -6.86
C GLU A 90 -12.01 9.63 -6.39
N GLN A 91 -10.89 9.92 -5.73
CA GLN A 91 -10.06 8.87 -5.12
C GLN A 91 -10.77 8.20 -3.95
N ARG A 92 -11.51 8.95 -3.11
CA ARG A 92 -12.29 8.37 -2.02
C ARG A 92 -13.32 7.39 -2.55
N GLU A 93 -14.14 7.81 -3.51
CA GLU A 93 -15.18 6.99 -4.12
C GLU A 93 -14.59 5.74 -4.80
N THR A 94 -13.50 5.91 -5.54
CA THR A 94 -12.80 4.78 -6.18
C THR A 94 -12.25 3.80 -5.14
N ALA A 95 -11.69 4.29 -4.03
CA ALA A 95 -11.16 3.45 -2.98
C ALA A 95 -12.24 2.64 -2.26
N GLU A 96 -13.39 3.27 -1.98
CA GLU A 96 -14.55 2.60 -1.39
C GLU A 96 -15.11 1.53 -2.34
N ALA A 97 -15.25 1.86 -3.63
CA ALA A 97 -15.71 0.91 -4.65
C ALA A 97 -14.78 -0.30 -4.78
N VAL A 98 -13.46 -0.09 -4.85
CA VAL A 98 -12.49 -1.19 -4.94
C VAL A 98 -12.45 -2.01 -3.66
N LYS A 99 -12.54 -1.38 -2.48
CA LYS A 99 -12.63 -2.10 -1.20
C LYS A 99 -13.84 -3.04 -1.20
N GLN A 100 -15.00 -2.54 -1.62
CA GLN A 100 -16.23 -3.33 -1.72
C GLN A 100 -16.13 -4.44 -2.76
N GLU A 101 -15.53 -4.18 -3.93
CA GLU A 101 -15.23 -5.19 -4.96
C GLU A 101 -14.41 -6.35 -4.36
N ILE A 102 -13.34 -6.03 -3.62
CA ILE A 102 -12.47 -7.04 -2.99
C ILE A 102 -13.20 -7.81 -1.89
N GLU A 103 -14.02 -7.16 -1.06
CA GLU A 103 -14.85 -7.84 -0.05
C GLU A 103 -15.81 -8.84 -0.70
N GLN A 104 -16.49 -8.44 -1.78
CA GLN A 104 -17.44 -9.30 -2.49
C GLN A 104 -16.78 -10.45 -3.24
N SER A 105 -15.53 -10.28 -3.67
CA SER A 105 -14.78 -11.30 -4.39
C SER A 105 -14.47 -12.54 -3.56
N GLY A 106 -14.53 -12.44 -2.22
CA GLY A 106 -14.09 -13.52 -1.32
C GLY A 106 -12.59 -13.80 -1.39
N LEU A 107 -11.79 -12.83 -1.85
CA LEU A 107 -10.32 -12.96 -1.92
C LEU A 107 -9.70 -13.23 -0.54
N TRP A 108 -10.33 -12.71 0.50
CA TRP A 108 -9.92 -12.79 1.89
C TRP A 108 -11.03 -13.45 2.73
N ASP A 109 -10.65 -14.34 3.64
CA ASP A 109 -11.60 -15.10 4.48
C ASP A 109 -12.18 -14.27 5.63
N ALA A 110 -11.71 -13.03 5.82
CA ALA A 110 -12.13 -12.11 6.86
C ALA A 110 -12.43 -10.71 6.31
N PRO A 111 -13.25 -9.90 7.00
CA PRO A 111 -13.58 -8.54 6.57
C PRO A 111 -12.34 -7.64 6.45
N LEU A 112 -12.35 -6.71 5.49
CA LEU A 112 -11.25 -5.75 5.31
C LEU A 112 -11.32 -4.66 6.38
N VAL A 113 -10.24 -4.53 7.15
CA VAL A 113 -10.09 -3.48 8.18
C VAL A 113 -9.37 -2.24 7.65
N THR A 114 -9.13 -2.18 6.34
CA THR A 114 -8.45 -1.06 5.69
C THR A 114 -9.23 0.24 5.86
N GLN A 115 -8.55 1.27 6.37
CA GLN A 115 -9.05 2.62 6.53
C GLN A 115 -9.00 3.38 5.19
N ILE A 116 -9.95 4.28 4.97
CA ILE A 116 -9.98 5.20 3.82
C ILE A 116 -10.17 6.60 4.41
N GLU A 117 -9.12 7.41 4.40
CA GLU A 117 -9.05 8.67 5.14
C GLU A 117 -8.48 9.80 4.27
N PRO A 118 -8.86 11.06 4.48
CA PRO A 118 -8.24 12.18 3.76
C PRO A 118 -6.76 12.28 4.12
N LEU A 119 -5.91 12.51 3.12
CA LEU A 119 -4.52 12.88 3.36
C LEU A 119 -4.46 14.30 3.93
N THR A 120 -4.03 14.43 5.18
CA THR A 120 -3.79 15.75 5.79
C THR A 120 -2.39 16.25 5.46
N LYS A 121 -1.37 15.42 5.69
CA LYS A 121 0.03 15.70 5.40
C LYS A 121 0.82 14.41 5.26
N PHE A 122 1.72 14.40 4.29
CA PHE A 122 2.74 13.38 4.11
C PHE A 122 4.08 13.91 4.61
N TRP A 123 4.79 13.08 5.36
CA TRP A 123 6.15 13.35 5.82
C TRP A 123 7.08 12.33 5.17
N PRO A 124 7.97 12.74 4.24
CA PRO A 124 8.99 11.86 3.71
C PRO A 124 9.80 11.20 4.83
N ALA A 125 10.05 9.90 4.71
CA ALA A 125 10.96 9.22 5.62
C ALA A 125 12.40 9.68 5.39
N GLU A 126 13.29 9.43 6.35
CA GLU A 126 14.70 9.74 6.21
C GLU A 126 15.31 9.00 5.00
N ALA A 127 16.27 9.62 4.30
CA ALA A 127 16.89 9.06 3.09
C ALA A 127 17.57 7.68 3.29
N GLU A 128 17.80 7.29 4.54
CA GLU A 128 18.27 5.95 4.89
C GLU A 128 17.21 4.86 4.64
N HIS A 129 15.93 5.24 4.55
CA HIS A 129 14.79 4.39 4.19
C HIS A 129 14.47 4.40 2.69
N ASP A 130 14.79 5.47 1.97
CA ASP A 130 14.71 5.46 0.50
C ASP A 130 15.67 4.40 -0.05
N ASP A 131 15.20 3.54 -0.96
CA ASP A 131 16.08 2.61 -1.66
C ASP A 131 16.67 1.49 -0.76
N TYR A 132 16.08 1.20 0.41
CA TYR A 132 16.49 0.05 1.24
C TYR A 132 16.47 -1.25 0.43
N PHE A 133 15.51 -1.39 -0.49
CA PHE A 133 15.41 -2.56 -1.35
C PHE A 133 16.45 -2.58 -2.49
N SER A 134 16.78 -1.44 -3.13
CA SER A 134 17.83 -1.39 -4.15
C SER A 134 19.22 -1.67 -3.55
N ARG A 135 19.41 -1.28 -2.28
CA ARG A 135 20.63 -1.53 -1.49
C ARG A 135 20.69 -2.93 -0.88
N ASN A 136 19.59 -3.70 -0.90
CA ASN A 136 19.52 -5.08 -0.41
C ASN A 136 18.78 -6.02 -1.40
N PRO A 137 19.27 -6.17 -2.65
CA PRO A 137 18.57 -6.92 -3.70
C PRO A 137 18.52 -8.44 -3.45
N ASP A 138 19.40 -8.96 -2.59
CA ASP A 138 19.48 -10.39 -2.23
C ASP A 138 18.50 -10.81 -1.12
N ASN A 139 17.65 -9.90 -0.65
CA ASN A 139 16.65 -10.25 0.37
C ASN A 139 15.52 -11.06 -0.29
N GLY A 140 15.63 -12.40 -0.25
CA GLY A 140 14.77 -13.40 -0.89
C GLY A 140 13.27 -13.32 -0.60
N TYR A 141 12.83 -12.34 0.19
CA TYR A 141 11.44 -12.01 0.47
C TYR A 141 10.62 -11.68 -0.79
N CYS A 142 11.21 -11.02 -1.80
CA CYS A 142 10.47 -10.59 -2.99
C CYS A 142 10.02 -11.75 -3.89
N GLN A 143 10.82 -12.81 -4.06
CA GLN A 143 10.44 -13.92 -4.95
C GLN A 143 9.41 -14.86 -4.30
N VAL A 144 9.48 -15.07 -2.99
CA VAL A 144 8.65 -16.05 -2.29
C VAL A 144 7.23 -15.54 -2.01
N VAL A 145 7.07 -14.24 -1.76
CA VAL A 145 5.77 -13.66 -1.34
C VAL A 145 4.97 -13.08 -2.51
N VAL A 146 5.64 -12.50 -3.50
CA VAL A 146 4.98 -11.71 -4.56
C VAL A 146 4.52 -12.59 -5.72
N ALA A 147 5.36 -13.54 -6.17
CA ALA A 147 5.07 -14.37 -7.35
C ALA A 147 3.79 -15.24 -7.22
N PRO A 148 3.50 -15.93 -6.09
CA PRO A 148 2.28 -16.71 -5.95
C PRO A 148 1.01 -15.84 -5.95
N LYS A 149 1.11 -14.64 -5.37
CA LYS A 149 0.01 -13.67 -5.31
C LYS A 149 -0.27 -13.05 -6.68
N LEU A 150 0.76 -12.80 -7.49
CA LEU A 150 0.63 -12.39 -8.90
C LEU A 150 0.00 -13.48 -9.77
N VAL A 151 0.22 -14.77 -9.49
CA VAL A 151 -0.46 -15.87 -10.19
C VAL A 151 -1.94 -15.93 -9.82
N LYS A 152 -2.30 -15.67 -8.56
CA LYS A 152 -3.71 -15.49 -8.14
C LYS A 152 -4.33 -14.25 -8.82
N MET A 153 -3.58 -13.16 -8.93
CA MET A 153 -3.97 -11.96 -9.69
C MET A 153 -4.21 -12.23 -11.17
N ARG A 154 -3.34 -13.00 -11.85
CA ARG A 154 -3.56 -13.35 -13.27
C ARG A 154 -4.85 -14.13 -13.46
N LYS A 155 -5.26 -14.98 -12.52
CA LYS A 155 -6.54 -15.70 -12.61
C LYS A 155 -7.75 -14.81 -12.36
N ILE A 156 -7.65 -13.83 -11.46
CA ILE A 156 -8.74 -12.90 -11.12
C ILE A 156 -8.87 -11.77 -12.15
N PHE A 157 -7.75 -11.29 -12.71
CA PHE A 157 -7.68 -10.16 -13.64
C PHE A 157 -7.39 -10.55 -15.10
N ALA A 158 -7.26 -11.83 -15.44
CA ALA A 158 -7.30 -12.28 -16.85
C ALA A 158 -8.61 -11.87 -17.55
N SER A 159 -9.69 -11.59 -16.80
CA SER A 159 -10.93 -11.01 -17.30
C SER A 159 -10.83 -9.52 -17.68
N LEU A 160 -9.75 -8.83 -17.28
CA LEU A 160 -9.49 -7.41 -17.60
C LEU A 160 -8.47 -7.23 -18.72
N GLN A 161 -7.94 -8.31 -19.30
CA GLN A 161 -7.22 -8.23 -20.56
C GLN A 161 -8.23 -8.15 -21.71
N LYS A 162 -8.34 -6.98 -22.35
CA LYS A 162 -8.67 -6.97 -23.78
C LYS A 162 -7.38 -7.22 -24.55
N PHE A 163 -7.50 -8.12 -25.52
CA PHE A 163 -6.48 -8.58 -26.48
C PHE A 163 -5.63 -7.45 -27.04
#